data_AF-A0A7S1Y5J4-F1
#
_entry.id   AF-A0A7S1Y5J4-F1
#
_cell.length_a   1.000
_cell.length_b   1.000
_cell.length_c   1.000
_cell.angle_alpha   90.00
_cell.angle_beta   90.00
_cell.angle_gamma   90.00
#
_symmetry.space_group_name_H-M   'P 1'
#
loop_
_entity.id
_entity.type
_entity.pdbx_description
1 polymer ?
#
loop_
_entity_poly.entity_id
_entity_poly.type
_entity_poly.pdbx_seq_one_letter_code
_entity_poly.pdbx_strand_id
1 'polypeptide(L)'
;MWNACPVAIVDKVEEVVESQWFRDALTDLDYDAIVILAHMHVEDPLVPVLLSAIRSVVGDKVAVQFVTGHTHIRSYAALDDMASSFEAGHYLDTLGFLSFDTSEGLFDHRFIDANIEALPDLLDVSVSHEDNEAWMTPNGKALSDLIIKTQTDLGLLDYVGCATRTYYVEE
;
A
#
# COMPACT_ATOMS: atom_id res chain seq x y z
N MET A 1 -13.59 17.62 35.17
CA MET A 1 -13.22 17.70 33.74
C MET A 1 -12.06 16.76 33.53
N TRP A 2 -12.25 15.68 32.78
CA TRP A 2 -11.21 14.70 32.50
C TRP A 2 -10.25 15.29 31.47
N ASN A 3 -9.04 15.65 31.89
CA ASN A 3 -7.93 15.93 30.98
C ASN A 3 -7.41 14.57 30.47
N ALA A 4 -8.06 14.02 29.46
CA ALA A 4 -7.48 12.93 28.70
C ALA A 4 -6.39 13.52 27.79
N CYS A 5 -5.12 13.25 28.10
CA CYS A 5 -4.04 13.44 27.14
C CYS A 5 -4.34 12.52 25.94
N PRO A 6 -4.30 13.02 24.69
CA PRO A 6 -4.37 12.16 23.52
C PRO A 6 -3.24 11.14 23.57
N VAL A 7 -3.56 9.85 23.41
CA VAL A 7 -2.56 8.77 23.31
C VAL A 7 -1.84 8.82 21.95
N ALA A 8 -2.48 9.46 20.96
CA ALA A 8 -1.90 9.83 19.68
C ALA A 8 -2.43 11.21 19.27
N ILE A 9 -1.60 11.96 18.55
CA ILE A 9 -1.95 13.23 17.93
C ILE A 9 -1.73 13.04 16.43
N VAL A 10 -2.72 13.44 15.62
CA VAL A 10 -2.64 13.47 14.17
C VAL A 10 -2.79 14.92 13.76
N ASP A 11 -1.73 15.47 13.17
CA ASP A 11 -1.73 16.83 12.65
C ASP A 11 -2.30 16.84 11.23
N LYS A 12 -2.96 17.94 10.87
CA LYS A 12 -3.53 18.11 9.54
C LYS A 12 -2.42 18.30 8.51
N VAL A 13 -2.56 17.65 7.37
CA VAL A 13 -1.60 17.76 6.26
C VAL A 13 -1.36 19.22 5.88
N GLU A 14 -2.43 20.02 5.81
CA GLU A 14 -2.39 21.44 5.46
C GLU A 14 -1.60 22.29 6.47
N GLU A 15 -1.49 21.85 7.71
CA GLU A 15 -0.68 22.51 8.74
C GLU A 15 0.77 21.99 8.71
N VAL A 16 0.95 20.69 8.48
CA VAL A 16 2.27 20.05 8.42
C VAL A 16 3.10 20.57 7.25
N VAL A 17 2.51 20.77 6.07
CA VAL A 17 3.25 21.26 4.88
C VAL A 17 3.82 22.67 5.06
N GLU A 18 3.27 23.45 5.98
CA GLU A 18 3.77 24.79 6.33
C GLU A 18 4.87 24.77 7.40
N SER A 19 5.07 23.63 8.06
CA SER A 19 6.05 23.51 9.13
C SER A 19 7.49 23.56 8.62
N GLN A 20 8.40 24.03 9.46
CA GLN A 20 9.81 24.13 9.10
C GLN A 20 10.43 22.75 8.84
N TRP A 21 10.09 21.74 9.65
CA TRP A 21 10.68 20.40 9.52
C TRP A 21 10.32 19.75 8.18
N PHE A 22 9.12 20.00 7.65
CA PHE A 22 8.71 19.49 6.34
C PHE A 22 9.60 20.06 5.23
N ARG A 23 9.88 21.37 5.28
CA ARG A 23 10.77 22.04 4.32
C ARG A 23 12.20 21.54 4.46
N ASP A 24 12.71 21.45 5.69
CA ASP A 24 14.07 20.98 5.98
C ASP A 24 14.30 19.55 5.47
N ALA A 25 13.31 18.66 5.65
CA ALA A 25 13.38 17.28 5.18
C ALA A 25 13.52 17.15 3.66
N LEU A 26 13.04 18.15 2.91
CA LEU A 26 13.12 18.21 1.45
C LEU A 26 14.39 18.94 0.96
N THR A 27 15.03 19.79 1.77
CA THR A 27 16.22 20.55 1.36
C THR A 27 17.54 19.94 1.79
N ASP A 28 17.54 19.17 2.86
CA ASP A 28 18.78 18.76 3.54
C ASP A 28 19.37 17.45 2.99
N LEU A 29 18.76 16.88 1.95
CA LEU A 29 19.10 15.59 1.38
C LEU A 29 19.26 15.66 -0.14
N ASP A 30 20.13 14.81 -0.67
CA ASP A 30 20.27 14.55 -2.11
C ASP A 30 19.49 13.27 -2.43
N TYR A 31 18.54 13.34 -3.37
CA TYR A 31 17.67 12.24 -3.74
C TYR A 31 17.17 12.36 -5.19
N ASP A 32 16.91 11.21 -5.81
CA ASP A 32 16.41 11.13 -7.19
C ASP A 32 14.86 11.08 -7.25
N ALA A 33 14.20 10.70 -6.16
CA ALA A 33 12.75 10.56 -6.09
C ALA A 33 12.23 10.69 -4.65
N ILE A 34 10.94 10.95 -4.53
CA ILE A 34 10.21 11.00 -3.26
C ILE A 34 9.10 9.96 -3.29
N VAL A 35 9.00 9.14 -2.24
CA VAL A 35 7.91 8.18 -2.05
C VAL A 35 7.12 8.58 -0.81
N ILE A 36 5.81 8.71 -0.96
CA ILE A 36 4.88 9.13 0.09
C ILE A 36 3.98 7.96 0.43
N LEU A 37 4.12 7.44 1.64
CA LEU A 37 3.24 6.39 2.15
C LEU A 37 2.08 7.07 2.91
N ALA A 38 0.87 6.89 2.42
CA ALA A 38 -0.30 7.59 2.94
C ALA A 38 -1.50 6.63 3.10
N HIS A 39 -2.21 6.75 4.22
CA HIS A 39 -3.48 6.05 4.41
C HIS A 39 -4.65 7.00 4.10
N MET A 40 -4.78 7.35 2.83
CA MET A 40 -5.82 8.21 2.24
C MET A 40 -6.18 7.71 0.84
N HIS A 41 -7.33 8.10 0.29
CA HIS A 41 -7.75 7.72 -1.06
C HIS A 41 -6.72 8.16 -2.12
N VAL A 42 -6.59 7.41 -3.21
CA VAL A 42 -5.68 7.70 -4.33
C VAL A 42 -5.79 9.13 -4.89
N GLU A 43 -7.00 9.68 -4.93
CA GLU A 43 -7.33 11.04 -5.37
C GLU A 43 -7.91 11.88 -4.21
N ASP A 44 -7.47 11.61 -2.97
CA ASP A 44 -7.86 12.44 -1.83
C ASP A 44 -7.50 13.92 -2.09
N PRO A 45 -8.35 14.89 -1.72
CA PRO A 45 -8.05 16.32 -1.87
C PRO A 45 -6.73 16.78 -1.24
N LEU A 46 -6.16 16.02 -0.31
CA LEU A 46 -4.87 16.29 0.31
C LEU A 46 -3.67 15.85 -0.54
N VAL A 47 -3.84 14.93 -1.49
CA VAL A 47 -2.79 14.53 -2.44
C VAL A 47 -2.25 15.73 -3.22
N PRO A 48 -3.07 16.57 -3.88
CA PRO A 48 -2.57 17.76 -4.57
C PRO A 48 -2.02 18.81 -3.61
N VAL A 49 -2.48 18.89 -2.36
CA VAL A 49 -1.89 19.80 -1.35
C VAL A 49 -0.45 19.38 -1.03
N LEU A 50 -0.23 18.09 -0.75
CA LEU A 50 1.11 17.54 -0.52
C LEU A 50 2.01 17.72 -1.74
N LEU A 51 1.53 17.33 -2.92
CA LEU A 51 2.31 17.44 -4.15
C LEU A 51 2.70 18.89 -4.40
N SER A 52 1.76 19.84 -4.30
CA SER A 52 2.05 21.26 -4.50
C SER A 52 3.08 21.80 -3.50
N ALA A 53 2.98 21.42 -2.23
CA ALA A 53 3.94 21.81 -1.21
C ALA A 53 5.35 21.26 -1.51
N ILE A 54 5.45 19.99 -1.92
CA ILE A 54 6.72 19.37 -2.33
C ILE A 54 7.31 20.09 -3.55
N ARG A 55 6.51 20.27 -4.60
CA ARG A 55 6.90 20.98 -5.83
C ARG A 55 7.40 22.39 -5.55
N SER A 56 6.84 23.08 -4.55
CA SER A 56 7.30 24.42 -4.15
C SER A 56 8.74 24.46 -3.61
N VAL A 57 9.26 23.34 -3.13
CA VAL A 57 10.62 23.20 -2.59
C VAL A 57 11.56 22.56 -3.60
N VAL A 58 11.12 21.49 -4.26
CA VAL A 58 12.00 20.60 -5.05
C VAL A 58 11.85 20.80 -6.57
N GLY A 59 10.81 21.52 -6.99
CA GLY A 59 10.45 21.72 -8.40
C GLY A 59 9.79 20.52 -9.07
N ASP A 60 9.50 20.67 -10.37
CA ASP A 60 8.67 19.74 -11.14
C ASP A 60 9.43 18.54 -11.72
N LYS A 61 10.76 18.48 -11.52
CA LYS A 61 11.62 17.46 -12.14
C LYS A 61 11.90 16.24 -11.27
N VAL A 62 11.53 16.26 -10.00
CA VAL A 62 11.75 15.14 -9.08
C VAL A 62 10.59 14.15 -9.22
N ALA A 63 10.84 12.85 -9.39
CA ALA A 63 9.76 11.89 -9.41
C ALA A 63 9.08 11.77 -8.02
N VAL A 64 7.75 11.84 -7.95
CA VAL A 64 6.97 11.71 -6.70
C VAL A 64 5.95 10.59 -6.82
N GLN A 65 6.10 9.55 -6.01
CA GLN A 65 5.15 8.42 -5.97
C GLN A 65 4.36 8.40 -4.67
N PHE A 66 3.05 8.47 -4.75
CA PHE A 66 2.16 8.19 -3.61
C PHE A 66 1.77 6.71 -3.59
N VAL A 67 1.93 6.07 -2.44
CA VAL A 67 1.34 4.76 -2.12
C VAL A 67 0.22 5.01 -1.13
N THR A 68 -1.01 4.95 -1.64
CA THR A 68 -2.26 5.32 -0.97
C THR A 68 -3.05 4.11 -0.46
N GLY A 69 -4.18 4.35 0.19
CA GLY A 69 -4.94 3.33 0.92
C GLY A 69 -6.32 3.82 1.37
N HIS A 70 -6.79 3.27 2.48
CA HIS A 70 -8.03 3.66 3.17
C HIS A 70 -9.34 3.21 2.52
N THR A 71 -9.48 3.33 1.20
CA THR A 71 -10.78 3.13 0.54
C THR A 71 -11.01 1.73 0.00
N HIS A 72 -10.00 0.87 0.08
CA HIS A 72 -10.09 -0.54 -0.26
C HIS A 72 -10.33 -0.80 -1.76
N ILE A 73 -9.85 0.08 -2.64
CA ILE A 73 -10.02 -0.08 -4.09
C ILE A 73 -8.68 -0.29 -4.80
N ARG A 74 -8.72 -0.94 -5.96
CA ARG A 74 -7.59 -0.98 -6.91
C ARG A 74 -7.66 0.27 -7.76
N SER A 75 -6.78 1.24 -7.53
CA SER A 75 -6.82 2.49 -8.28
C SER A 75 -5.46 3.13 -8.49
N TYR A 76 -5.36 3.91 -9.57
CA TYR A 76 -4.16 4.63 -9.99
C TYR A 76 -4.56 5.97 -10.56
N ALA A 77 -3.84 7.02 -10.18
CA ALA A 77 -4.00 8.36 -10.73
C ALA A 77 -2.65 8.92 -11.18
N ALA A 78 -2.56 9.36 -12.43
CA ALA A 78 -1.47 10.22 -12.88
C ALA A 78 -1.74 11.64 -12.37
N LEU A 79 -0.79 12.21 -11.62
CA LEU A 79 -0.95 13.53 -11.00
C LEU A 79 -0.31 14.62 -11.86
N ASP A 80 0.94 14.39 -12.28
CA ASP A 80 1.68 15.20 -13.25
C ASP A 80 2.69 14.31 -14.02
N ASP A 81 3.47 14.87 -14.94
CA ASP A 81 4.43 14.11 -15.75
C ASP A 81 5.51 13.39 -14.92
N MET A 82 5.74 13.84 -13.68
CA MET A 82 6.73 13.31 -12.75
C MET A 82 6.07 12.83 -11.44
N ALA A 83 4.76 12.55 -11.42
CA ALA A 83 4.09 12.08 -10.22
C ALA A 83 2.86 11.21 -10.47
N SER A 84 2.70 10.18 -9.63
CA SER A 84 1.50 9.34 -9.63
C SER A 84 1.07 8.95 -8.22
N SER A 85 -0.16 8.45 -8.10
CA SER A 85 -0.76 7.93 -6.88
C SER A 85 -1.36 6.55 -7.13
N PHE A 86 -1.21 5.64 -6.17
CA PHE A 86 -1.53 4.22 -6.36
C PHE A 86 -2.07 3.56 -5.09
N GLU A 87 -3.24 2.93 -5.17
CA GLU A 87 -3.91 2.19 -4.09
C GLU A 87 -4.13 0.73 -4.48
N ALA A 88 -3.65 -0.20 -3.63
CA ALA A 88 -3.55 -1.62 -3.96
C ALA A 88 -4.68 -2.48 -3.35
N GLY A 89 -5.93 -2.02 -3.35
CA GLY A 89 -7.06 -2.85 -2.92
C GLY A 89 -7.10 -3.13 -1.41
N HIS A 90 -7.52 -4.35 -1.02
CA HIS A 90 -7.82 -4.66 0.38
C HIS A 90 -7.65 -6.14 0.75
N TYR A 91 -7.72 -6.45 2.05
CA TYR A 91 -7.80 -7.82 2.60
C TYR A 91 -6.79 -8.84 2.05
N LEU A 92 -5.61 -8.37 1.63
CA LEU A 92 -4.58 -9.19 1.01
C LEU A 92 -5.05 -9.91 -0.27
N ASP A 93 -6.02 -9.35 -0.99
CA ASP A 93 -6.50 -9.89 -2.27
C ASP A 93 -5.66 -9.41 -3.47
N THR A 94 -4.85 -8.38 -3.25
CA THR A 94 -4.09 -7.67 -4.29
C THR A 94 -2.66 -7.44 -3.81
N LEU A 95 -1.71 -7.84 -4.65
CA LEU A 95 -0.34 -7.35 -4.64
C LEU A 95 -0.23 -6.20 -5.64
N GLY A 96 0.01 -5.00 -5.14
CA GLY A 96 0.27 -3.84 -5.98
C GLY A 96 1.73 -3.80 -6.43
N PHE A 97 1.96 -3.68 -7.74
CA PHE A 97 3.27 -3.46 -8.33
C PHE A 97 3.30 -2.12 -9.05
N LEU A 98 4.35 -1.34 -8.81
CA LEU A 98 4.58 -0.06 -9.48
C LEU A 98 6.06 0.13 -9.75
N SER A 99 6.38 0.65 -10.93
CA SER A 99 7.74 1.00 -11.36
C SER A 99 7.74 2.37 -12.03
N PHE A 100 8.82 3.14 -11.89
CA PHE A 100 8.97 4.42 -12.55
C PHE A 100 10.44 4.77 -12.81
N ASP A 101 10.67 5.58 -13.85
CA ASP A 101 11.98 6.20 -14.10
C ASP A 101 12.08 7.52 -13.31
N THR A 102 13.17 7.71 -12.56
CA THR A 102 13.34 8.88 -11.69
C THR A 102 13.60 10.18 -12.46
N SER A 103 14.04 10.10 -13.71
CA SER A 103 14.40 11.23 -14.57
C SER A 103 13.33 11.59 -15.59
N GLU A 104 12.56 10.60 -16.07
CA GLU A 104 11.55 10.76 -17.11
C GLU A 104 10.12 10.60 -16.61
N GLY A 105 9.91 10.12 -15.37
CA GLY A 105 8.56 9.99 -14.79
C GLY A 105 7.72 8.92 -15.48
N LEU A 106 8.35 7.89 -16.03
CA LEU A 106 7.66 6.81 -16.75
C LEU A 106 7.03 5.79 -15.80
N PHE A 107 5.88 6.14 -15.22
CA PHE A 107 5.15 5.28 -14.29
C PHE A 107 4.41 4.13 -15.02
N ASP A 108 4.63 2.89 -14.56
CA ASP A 108 3.83 1.71 -14.90
C ASP A 108 3.36 1.02 -13.61
N HIS A 109 2.17 0.43 -13.65
CA HIS A 109 1.56 -0.22 -12.50
C HIS A 109 0.80 -1.48 -12.89
N ARG A 110 0.70 -2.44 -11.97
CA ARG A 110 -0.08 -3.66 -12.10
C ARG A 110 -0.77 -3.99 -10.78
N PHE A 111 -2.01 -4.43 -10.86
CA PHE A 111 -2.72 -5.09 -9.78
C PHE A 111 -2.64 -6.59 -10.02
N ILE A 112 -2.06 -7.30 -9.07
CA ILE A 112 -1.79 -8.74 -9.18
C ILE A 112 -2.65 -9.42 -8.13
N ASP A 113 -3.48 -10.38 -8.54
CA ASP A 113 -4.27 -11.13 -7.56
C ASP A 113 -3.33 -11.91 -6.65
N ALA A 114 -3.50 -11.76 -5.34
CA ALA A 114 -2.61 -12.35 -4.34
C ALA A 114 -2.99 -13.82 -4.06
N ASN A 115 -2.89 -14.66 -5.09
CA ASN A 115 -3.21 -16.09 -5.02
C ASN A 115 -2.10 -16.98 -5.62
N ILE A 116 -2.20 -18.29 -5.40
CA ILE A 116 -1.20 -19.29 -5.81
C ILE A 116 -1.15 -19.53 -7.32
N GLU A 117 -2.08 -18.98 -8.10
CA GLU A 117 -2.05 -19.06 -9.56
C GLU A 117 -1.30 -17.85 -10.14
N ALA A 118 -1.70 -16.64 -9.75
CA ALA A 118 -1.16 -15.41 -10.31
C ALA A 118 0.29 -15.11 -9.87
N LEU A 119 0.67 -15.41 -8.61
CA LEU A 119 2.01 -15.09 -8.11
C LEU A 119 3.11 -15.94 -8.78
N PRO A 120 2.98 -17.27 -8.91
CA PRO A 120 3.98 -18.07 -9.60
C PRO A 120 4.04 -17.81 -11.10
N ASP A 121 2.90 -17.55 -11.74
CA ASP A 121 2.84 -17.14 -13.15
C ASP A 121 3.64 -15.86 -13.39
N LEU A 122 3.56 -14.87 -12.49
CA LEU A 122 4.37 -13.65 -12.55
C LEU A 122 5.87 -13.93 -12.48
N LEU A 123 6.27 -14.93 -11.71
CA LEU A 123 7.67 -15.30 -11.48
C LEU A 123 8.21 -16.29 -12.52
N ASP A 124 7.39 -16.70 -13.50
CA ASP A 124 7.70 -17.78 -14.45
C ASP A 124 8.11 -19.08 -13.73
N VAL A 125 7.41 -19.38 -12.62
CA VAL A 125 7.64 -20.59 -11.81
C VAL A 125 6.50 -21.56 -12.07
N SER A 126 6.83 -22.76 -12.56
CA SER A 126 5.84 -23.81 -12.75
C SER A 126 5.41 -24.39 -11.41
N VAL A 127 4.11 -24.28 -11.11
CA VAL A 127 3.49 -24.93 -9.96
C VAL A 127 2.73 -26.16 -10.46
N SER A 128 3.14 -27.34 -9.98
CA SER A 128 2.30 -28.52 -10.14
C SER A 128 1.20 -28.47 -9.08
N HIS A 129 -0.06 -28.68 -9.49
CA HIS A 129 -1.18 -28.78 -8.54
C HIS A 129 -1.02 -29.96 -7.56
N GLU A 130 -0.14 -30.92 -7.88
CA GLU A 130 0.17 -32.08 -7.06
C GLU A 130 1.22 -31.80 -5.99
N ASP A 131 2.04 -30.75 -6.14
CA ASP A 131 3.10 -30.37 -5.18
C ASP A 131 3.10 -28.86 -4.93
N ASN A 132 2.07 -28.41 -4.20
CA ASN A 132 1.84 -27.00 -3.86
C ASN A 132 2.93 -26.37 -2.98
N GLU A 133 3.92 -27.15 -2.51
CA GLU A 133 5.03 -26.66 -1.69
C GLU A 133 6.32 -26.47 -2.50
N ALA A 134 6.42 -27.02 -3.71
CA ALA A 134 7.66 -27.04 -4.49
C ALA A 134 8.22 -25.65 -4.85
N TRP A 135 7.35 -24.63 -4.94
CA TRP A 135 7.71 -23.24 -5.22
C TRP A 135 7.94 -22.41 -3.95
N MET A 136 7.61 -22.93 -2.76
CA MET A 136 7.75 -22.20 -1.52
C MET A 136 9.20 -22.14 -1.08
N THR A 137 9.65 -20.94 -0.70
CA THR A 137 10.94 -20.79 -0.02
C THR A 137 10.86 -21.39 1.40
N PRO A 138 11.99 -21.80 2.01
CA PRO A 138 12.00 -22.27 3.39
C PRO A 138 11.37 -21.28 4.39
N ASN A 139 11.60 -19.97 4.19
CA ASN A 139 11.01 -18.92 5.01
C ASN A 139 9.50 -18.76 4.76
N GLY A 140 9.06 -18.87 3.50
CA GLY A 140 7.65 -18.85 3.14
C GLY A 140 6.88 -20.01 3.78
N LYS A 141 7.43 -21.22 3.72
CA LYS A 141 6.85 -22.39 4.38
C LYS A 141 6.78 -22.21 5.90
N ALA A 142 7.88 -21.76 6.52
CA ALA A 142 7.92 -21.54 7.96
C ALA A 142 6.89 -20.49 8.43
N LEU A 143 6.67 -19.44 7.64
CA LEU A 143 5.64 -18.43 7.92
C LEU A 143 4.23 -19.03 7.79
N SER A 144 3.95 -19.82 6.74
CA SER A 144 2.68 -20.53 6.57
C SER A 144 2.39 -21.45 7.76
N ASP A 145 3.38 -22.24 8.19
CA ASP A 145 3.27 -23.11 9.36
C ASP A 145 2.96 -22.31 10.64
N LEU A 146 3.58 -21.13 10.81
CA LEU A 146 3.31 -20.23 11.94
C LEU A 146 1.89 -19.66 11.92
N ILE A 147 1.37 -19.28 10.75
CA ILE A 147 0.00 -18.78 10.60
C ILE A 147 -1.00 -19.87 11.00
N ILE A 148 -0.84 -21.09 10.48
CA ILE A 148 -1.70 -22.25 10.79
C ILE A 148 -1.67 -22.56 12.30
N LYS A 149 -0.47 -22.56 12.89
CA LYS A 149 -0.32 -22.78 14.33
C LYS A 149 -1.04 -21.69 15.13
N THR A 150 -0.88 -20.42 14.74
CA THR A 150 -1.50 -19.28 15.43
C THR A 150 -3.02 -19.33 15.33
N GLN A 151 -3.58 -19.66 14.16
CA GLN A 151 -5.03 -19.84 13.99
C GLN A 151 -5.58 -20.95 14.90
N THR A 152 -4.83 -22.04 15.04
CA THR A 152 -5.18 -23.17 15.91
C THR A 152 -5.13 -22.78 17.39
N ASP A 153 -4.03 -22.17 17.84
CA ASP A 153 -3.84 -21.78 19.25
C ASP A 153 -4.89 -20.76 19.72
N LEU A 154 -5.37 -19.91 18.81
CA LEU A 154 -6.41 -18.92 19.08
C LEU A 154 -7.84 -19.45 18.91
N GLY A 155 -8.02 -20.70 18.48
CA GLY A 155 -9.35 -21.28 18.22
C GLY A 155 -10.12 -20.60 17.08
N LEU A 156 -9.42 -19.97 16.11
CA LEU A 156 -10.08 -19.21 15.03
C LEU A 156 -10.89 -20.09 14.07
N LEU A 157 -10.63 -21.41 14.08
CA LEU A 157 -11.33 -22.40 13.27
C LEU A 157 -12.37 -23.21 14.07
N ASP A 158 -12.61 -22.85 15.34
CA ASP A 158 -13.60 -23.52 16.17
C ASP A 158 -15.01 -23.22 15.67
N TYR A 159 -15.79 -24.28 15.45
CA TYR A 159 -17.15 -24.17 14.94
C TYR A 159 -18.09 -23.59 16.00
N VAL A 160 -18.71 -22.44 15.68
CA VAL A 160 -19.77 -21.83 16.50
C VAL A 160 -21.19 -22.06 15.94
N GLY A 161 -21.31 -22.40 14.65
CA GLY A 161 -22.58 -22.67 13.98
C GLY A 161 -22.47 -22.73 12.46
N CYS A 162 -23.59 -22.93 11.78
CA CYS A 162 -23.68 -22.98 10.31
C CYS A 162 -24.64 -21.91 9.79
N ALA A 163 -24.22 -21.14 8.78
CA ALA A 163 -25.11 -20.22 8.07
C ALA A 163 -26.05 -21.01 7.13
N THR A 164 -27.34 -20.64 7.09
CA THR A 164 -28.35 -21.33 6.25
C THR A 164 -28.36 -20.88 4.80
N ARG A 165 -27.70 -19.75 4.51
CA ARG A 165 -27.54 -19.14 3.19
C ARG A 165 -26.36 -18.19 3.18
N THR A 166 -25.92 -17.78 2.00
CA THR A 166 -24.94 -16.70 1.82
C THR A 166 -25.59 -15.35 2.09
N TYR A 167 -24.87 -14.45 2.76
CA TYR A 167 -25.26 -13.06 2.99
C TYR A 167 -24.17 -12.17 2.39
N TYR A 168 -24.56 -11.20 1.57
CA TYR A 168 -23.64 -10.27 0.92
C TYR A 168 -23.66 -8.93 1.62
N VAL A 169 -22.52 -8.24 1.62
CA VAL A 169 -22.43 -6.81 1.93
C VAL A 169 -22.67 -6.07 0.61
N GLU A 170 -23.46 -4.99 0.62
CA GLU A 170 -23.57 -4.12 -0.55
C GLU A 170 -22.27 -3.31 -0.67
N GLU A 171 -21.63 -3.36 -1.84
CA GLU A 171 -20.45 -2.56 -2.20
C GLU A 171 -20.86 -1.19 -2.74
#